data_AF-A0A2W6ZRE8-F1
#
_entry.id   AF-A0A2W6ZRE8-F1
#
_cell.length_a   1.000
_cell.length_b   1.000
_cell.length_c   1.000
_cell.angle_alpha   90.00
_cell.angle_beta   90.00
_cell.angle_gamma   90.00
#
_symmetry.space_group_name_H-M   'P 1'
#
loop_
_entity.id
_entity.type
_entity.pdbx_description
1 polymer ?
#
loop_
_entity_poly.entity_id
_entity_poly.type
_entity_poly.pdbx_seq_one_letter_code
_entity_poly.pdbx_strand_id
1 'polypeptide(L)'
;EWVSQGNRPEDFQAKGGKIIIILDNASYHKRLDIQEKIAQELPNIILEFLPAYSPDLNIIELVWHSCKEYIAHRLFKSVDELKELLERLLNQGELIIKWNRKIKNKGNMHIAT
;
A
#
# COMPACT_ATOMS: atom_id res chain seq x y z
N GLU A 1 -13.19 -4.48 -18.36
CA GLU A 1 -12.35 -5.61 -18.82
C GLU A 1 -13.08 -6.95 -18.86
N TRP A 2 -13.63 -7.47 -17.75
CA TRP A 2 -14.33 -8.77 -17.75
C TRP A 2 -15.54 -8.84 -18.70
N VAL A 3 -16.48 -7.89 -18.58
CA VAL A 3 -17.68 -7.82 -19.43
C VAL A 3 -17.31 -7.48 -20.88
N SER A 4 -16.32 -6.62 -21.08
CA SER A 4 -15.81 -6.28 -22.43
C SER A 4 -15.15 -7.45 -23.15
N GLN A 5 -14.75 -8.50 -22.43
CA GLN A 5 -14.28 -9.77 -23.01
C GLN A 5 -15.41 -10.74 -23.35
N GLY A 6 -16.68 -10.34 -23.18
CA GLY A 6 -17.86 -11.17 -23.47
C GLY A 6 -18.28 -12.10 -22.33
N ASN A 7 -17.64 -12.00 -21.16
CA ASN A 7 -18.01 -12.80 -20.00
C ASN A 7 -19.26 -12.23 -19.30
N ARG A 8 -20.05 -13.12 -18.72
CA ARG A 8 -21.21 -12.73 -17.91
C ARG A 8 -20.77 -12.13 -16.57
N PRO A 9 -21.34 -11.00 -16.11
CA PRO A 9 -21.01 -10.39 -14.83
C PRO A 9 -21.14 -11.36 -13.65
N GLU A 10 -22.19 -12.18 -13.63
CA GLU A 10 -22.46 -13.16 -12.58
C GLU A 10 -21.39 -14.25 -12.45
N ASP A 11 -20.65 -14.54 -13.52
CA ASP A 11 -19.57 -15.52 -13.52
C ASP A 11 -18.26 -14.95 -12.95
N PHE A 12 -18.15 -13.63 -12.78
CA PHE A 12 -16.91 -12.97 -12.37
C PHE A 12 -16.43 -13.44 -11.00
N GLN A 13 -17.36 -13.66 -10.06
CA GLN A 13 -17.02 -14.14 -8.72
C GLN A 13 -16.36 -15.53 -8.73
N ALA A 14 -16.81 -16.41 -9.62
CA ALA A 14 -16.32 -17.78 -9.70
C ALA A 14 -15.09 -17.92 -10.62
N LYS A 15 -15.01 -17.14 -11.69
CA LYS A 15 -14.04 -17.33 -12.79
C LYS A 15 -13.07 -16.17 -12.97
N GLY A 16 -13.38 -15.00 -12.41
CA GLY A 16 -12.52 -13.83 -12.46
C GLY A 16 -11.28 -13.96 -11.58
N GLY A 17 -10.26 -13.17 -11.88
CA GLY A 17 -9.08 -13.05 -11.02
C GLY A 17 -9.45 -12.52 -9.64
N LYS A 18 -8.72 -12.98 -8.62
CA LYS A 18 -8.85 -12.46 -7.24
C LYS A 18 -7.70 -11.49 -6.97
N ILE A 19 -8.01 -10.38 -6.32
CA ILE A 19 -7.04 -9.38 -5.88
C ILE A 19 -7.05 -9.40 -4.36
N ILE A 20 -5.89 -9.66 -3.77
CA ILE A 20 -5.70 -9.57 -2.32
C ILE A 20 -5.04 -8.23 -2.02
N ILE A 21 -5.69 -7.43 -1.18
CA ILE A 21 -5.16 -6.15 -0.70
C ILE A 21 -4.71 -6.35 0.74
N ILE A 22 -3.41 -6.17 0.97
CA ILE A 22 -2.82 -6.20 2.31
C ILE A 22 -2.89 -4.79 2.91
N LEU A 23 -3.55 -4.64 4.06
CA LEU A 23 -3.74 -3.38 4.76
C LEU A 23 -3.10 -3.40 6.14
N ASP A 24 -2.70 -2.22 6.62
CA ASP A 24 -2.33 -2.04 8.03
C ASP A 24 -3.60 -1.95 8.91
N ASN A 25 -3.40 -1.78 10.22
CA ASN A 25 -4.50 -1.74 11.19
C ASN A 25 -5.09 -0.34 11.40
N ALA A 26 -4.90 0.62 10.49
CA ALA A 26 -5.49 1.95 10.67
C ALA A 26 -7.01 1.85 10.82
N SER A 27 -7.57 2.59 11.78
CA SER A 27 -8.97 2.45 12.22
C SER A 27 -9.98 2.64 11.08
N TYR A 28 -9.65 3.51 10.13
CA TYR A 28 -10.50 3.77 8.96
C TYR A 28 -10.53 2.60 7.95
N HIS A 29 -9.52 1.73 7.90
CA HIS A 29 -9.58 0.49 7.10
C HIS A 29 -10.52 -0.56 7.70
N LYS A 30 -10.81 -0.46 9.01
CA LYS A 30 -11.67 -1.40 9.75
C LYS A 30 -13.12 -0.93 9.87
N ARG A 31 -13.47 0.15 9.19
CA ARG A 31 -14.83 0.66 9.13
C ARG A 31 -15.75 -0.37 8.48
N LEU A 32 -16.75 -0.83 9.24
CA LEU A 32 -17.68 -1.87 8.81
C LEU A 32 -18.43 -1.49 7.53
N ASP A 33 -18.85 -0.24 7.41
CA ASP A 33 -19.56 0.26 6.22
C ASP A 33 -18.72 0.16 4.94
N ILE A 34 -17.41 0.36 5.05
CA ILE A 34 -16.49 0.20 3.92
C ILE A 34 -16.27 -1.28 3.59
N GLN A 35 -16.10 -2.13 4.61
CA GLN A 35 -15.91 -3.57 4.40
C GLN A 35 -17.14 -4.23 3.78
N GLU A 36 -18.33 -3.89 4.26
CA GLU A 36 -19.60 -4.37 3.71
C GLU A 36 -19.78 -3.94 2.26
N LYS A 37 -19.48 -2.67 1.95
CA LYS A 37 -19.55 -2.16 0.58
C LYS A 37 -18.60 -2.89 -0.36
N ILE A 38 -17.35 -3.11 0.07
CA ILE A 38 -16.37 -3.86 -0.72
C ILE A 38 -16.81 -5.31 -0.93
N ALA A 39 -17.33 -5.98 0.10
CA ALA A 39 -17.81 -7.36 -0.01
C ALA A 39 -19.01 -7.49 -0.97
N GLN A 40 -19.88 -6.48 -1.03
CA GLN A 40 -21.05 -6.46 -1.90
C GLN A 40 -20.72 -6.09 -3.34
N GLU A 41 -19.92 -5.04 -3.55
CA GLU A 41 -19.67 -4.47 -4.88
C GLU A 41 -18.45 -5.09 -5.58
N LEU A 42 -17.49 -5.61 -4.81
CA LEU A 42 -16.18 -6.05 -5.28
C LEU A 42 -15.83 -7.46 -4.74
N PRO A 43 -16.62 -8.50 -5.07
CA PRO A 43 -16.49 -9.84 -4.46
C PRO A 43 -15.16 -10.55 -4.74
N ASN A 44 -14.36 -10.05 -5.68
CA ASN A 44 -13.03 -10.57 -6.01
C ASN A 44 -11.90 -9.81 -5.33
N ILE A 45 -12.20 -8.73 -4.60
CA ILE A 45 -11.26 -8.02 -3.75
C ILE A 45 -11.35 -8.59 -2.35
N ILE A 46 -10.23 -9.14 -1.88
CA ILE A 46 -10.09 -9.71 -0.55
C ILE A 46 -9.21 -8.78 0.26
N LEU A 47 -9.70 -8.33 1.41
CA LEU A 47 -8.93 -7.50 2.33
C LEU A 47 -8.29 -8.39 3.39
N GLU A 48 -6.98 -8.30 3.51
CA GLU A 48 -6.20 -8.96 4.56
C GLU A 48 -5.49 -7.92 5.41
N PHE A 49 -5.53 -8.10 6.72
CA PHE A 49 -4.93 -7.16 7.66
C PHE A 49 -3.64 -7.72 8.25
N LEU A 50 -2.59 -6.91 8.28
CA LEU A 50 -1.35 -7.28 8.93
C LEU A 50 -1.56 -7.51 10.43
N PRO A 51 -0.72 -8.34 11.08
CA PRO A 51 -0.71 -8.44 12.53
C PRO A 51 -0.44 -7.08 13.20
N ALA A 52 -0.97 -6.89 14.41
CA ALA A 52 -0.74 -5.66 15.15
C ALA A 52 0.76 -5.40 15.35
N TYR A 53 1.14 -4.11 15.32
CA TYR A 53 2.53 -3.66 15.55
C TYR A 53 3.59 -4.33 14.64
N SER A 54 3.20 -4.73 13.42
CA SER A 54 4.09 -5.40 12.47
C SER A 54 4.37 -4.57 11.21
N PRO A 55 4.84 -3.31 11.31
CA PRO A 55 5.14 -2.50 10.13
C PRO A 55 6.31 -3.07 9.31
N ASP A 56 7.17 -3.90 9.92
CA ASP A 56 8.22 -4.65 9.21
C ASP A 56 7.64 -5.63 8.15
N LEU A 57 6.36 -6.02 8.26
CA LEU A 57 5.64 -6.84 7.26
C LEU A 57 4.98 -6.00 6.16
N ASN A 58 4.89 -4.68 6.35
CA ASN A 58 4.29 -3.79 5.35
C ASN A 58 5.34 -3.35 4.34
N ILE A 59 5.32 -3.94 3.14
CA ILE A 59 6.31 -3.66 2.08
C ILE A 59 6.37 -2.17 1.72
N ILE A 60 5.26 -1.43 1.86
CA ILE A 60 5.24 0.01 1.56
C ILE A 60 6.18 0.81 2.46
N GLU A 61 6.48 0.33 3.67
CA GLU A 61 7.45 0.97 4.57
C GLU A 61 8.86 0.96 3.97
N LEU A 62 9.22 -0.09 3.23
CA LEU A 62 10.50 -0.16 2.52
C LEU A 62 10.58 0.87 1.40
N VAL A 63 9.49 1.00 0.65
CA VAL A 63 9.36 1.97 -0.46
C VAL A 63 9.50 3.39 0.11
N TRP A 64 8.75 3.71 1.16
CA TRP A 64 8.81 5.01 1.83
C TRP A 64 10.17 5.29 2.45
N HIS A 65 10.82 4.29 3.04
CA HIS A 65 12.16 4.45 3.58
C HIS A 65 13.16 4.80 2.47
N SER A 66 13.12 4.09 1.34
CA SER A 66 14.00 4.34 0.20
C SER A 66 13.74 5.73 -0.41
N CYS A 67 12.48 6.12 -0.53
CA CYS A 67 12.07 7.44 -1.03
C CYS A 67 12.53 8.57 -0.08
N LYS A 68 12.31 8.44 1.23
CA LYS A 68 12.78 9.41 2.24
C LYS A 68 14.29 9.52 2.28
N GLU A 69 15.02 8.41 2.12
CA GLU A 69 16.49 8.43 2.04
C GLU A 69 16.98 9.19 0.79
N TYR A 70 16.30 9.03 -0.34
CA TYR A 70 16.63 9.77 -1.56
C TYR A 70 16.37 11.28 -1.40
N ILE A 71 15.25 11.63 -0.76
CA ILE A 71 14.82 13.01 -0.53
C ILE A 71 15.63 13.69 0.58
N ALA A 72 16.22 12.92 1.49
CA ALA A 72 16.99 13.44 2.60
C ALA A 72 18.07 14.41 2.12
N HIS A 73 18.23 15.52 2.85
CA HIS A 73 19.20 16.59 2.56
C HIS A 73 18.98 17.36 1.25
N ARG A 74 17.84 17.19 0.58
CA ARG A 74 17.43 18.03 -0.55
C ARG A 74 16.51 19.16 -0.08
N LEU A 75 16.64 20.32 -0.70
CA LEU A 75 15.76 21.46 -0.50
C LEU A 75 14.89 21.63 -1.74
N PHE A 76 13.60 21.88 -1.50
CA PHE A 76 12.61 22.14 -2.54
C PHE A 76 12.12 23.58 -2.38
N LYS A 77 11.99 24.28 -3.49
CA LYS A 77 11.49 25.65 -3.56
C LYS A 77 9.97 25.71 -3.41
N SER A 78 9.28 24.63 -3.76
CA SER A 78 7.82 24.52 -3.64
C SER A 78 7.36 23.08 -3.38
N VAL A 79 6.10 22.95 -2.98
CA VAL A 79 5.44 21.65 -2.86
C VAL A 79 5.30 20.97 -4.23
N ASP A 80 5.14 21.75 -5.30
CA ASP A 80 4.99 21.18 -6.65
C ASP A 80 6.29 20.58 -7.17
N GLU A 81 7.46 21.17 -6.85
CA GLU A 81 8.76 20.57 -7.13
C GLU A 81 8.93 19.21 -6.40
N LEU A 82 8.47 19.13 -5.16
CA LEU A 82 8.47 17.86 -4.42
C LEU A 82 7.52 16.84 -5.06
N LYS A 83 6.34 17.25 -5.50
CA LYS A 83 5.38 16.35 -6.20
C LYS A 83 5.95 15.82 -7.51
N GLU A 84 6.54 16.69 -8.33
CA GLU A 84 7.20 16.28 -9.59
C GLU A 84 8.31 15.28 -9.34
N LEU A 85 9.11 15.47 -8.28
CA LEU A 85 10.10 14.49 -7.89
C LEU A 85 9.47 13.16 -7.46
N LEU A 86 8.42 13.20 -6.62
CA LEU A 86 7.73 11.99 -6.17
C LEU A 86 7.11 11.21 -7.33
N GLU A 87 6.55 11.91 -8.32
CA GLU A 87 6.02 11.30 -9.54
C GLU A 87 7.10 10.53 -10.30
N ARG A 88 8.25 11.17 -10.52
CA ARG A 88 9.40 10.52 -11.18
C ARG A 88 9.87 9.29 -10.42
N LEU A 89 10.04 9.42 -9.10
CA LEU A 89 10.52 8.32 -8.26
C LEU A 89 9.53 7.15 -8.21
N LEU A 90 8.26 7.42 -7.91
CA LEU A 90 7.30 6.37 -7.58
C LEU A 90 6.55 5.82 -8.80
N ASN A 91 6.36 6.64 -9.85
CA ASN A 91 5.53 6.27 -11.00
C ASN A 91 6.32 6.10 -12.30
N GLN A 92 7.51 6.69 -12.42
CA GLN A 92 8.36 6.57 -13.61
C GLN A 92 9.55 5.60 -13.44
N GLY A 93 9.60 4.90 -12.30
CA GLY A 93 10.61 3.86 -12.05
C GLY A 93 11.99 4.39 -11.70
N GLU A 94 12.12 5.68 -11.35
CA GLU A 94 13.42 6.26 -10.95
C GLU A 94 13.81 5.89 -9.50
N LEU A 95 12.89 5.38 -8.69
CA LEU A 95 13.19 4.96 -7.32
C LEU A 95 13.89 3.59 -7.29
N ILE A 96 15.13 3.59 -6.79
CA ILE A 96 15.85 2.37 -6.45
C ILE A 96 15.46 1.91 -5.05
N ILE A 97 14.76 0.78 -4.95
CA ILE A 97 14.35 0.18 -3.68
C ILE A 97 15.42 -0.80 -3.19
N LYS A 98 15.88 -0.63 -1.94
CA LYS A 98 16.87 -1.52 -1.31
C LYS A 98 16.19 -2.73 -0.66
N TRP A 99 15.77 -3.71 -1.46
CA TRP A 99 15.02 -4.91 -1.03
C TRP A 99 15.66 -5.73 0.11
N ASN A 100 16.99 -5.81 0.16
CA ASN A 100 17.70 -6.59 1.18
C ASN A 100 17.81 -5.90 2.54
N ARG A 101 17.20 -4.73 2.71
CA ARG A 101 17.28 -3.96 3.95
C ARG A 101 16.36 -4.59 5.01
N LYS A 102 16.94 -4.93 6.17
CA LYS A 102 16.15 -5.23 7.37
C LYS A 102 15.53 -3.93 7.89
N ILE A 103 14.22 -3.79 7.74
CA ILE A 103 13.47 -2.80 8.50
C ILE A 103 13.47 -3.28 9.95
N LYS A 104 13.86 -2.40 10.86
CA LYS A 104 13.74 -2.64 12.30
C LYS A 104 12.65 -1.71 12.80
N ASN A 105 11.65 -2.27 13.46
CA ASN A 105 10.67 -1.54 14.26
C ASN A 105 11.35 -0.47 15.14
N LYS A 106 11.27 0.80 14.74
CA LYS A 106 11.70 1.94 15.58
C LYS A 106 10.68 2.29 16.67
N GLY A 107 9.43 1.80 16.55
CA GLY A 107 8.35 2.08 17.49
C GLY A 107 8.48 1.43 18.87
N ASN A 108 9.32 0.40 19.03
CA ASN A 108 9.50 -0.31 20.30
C ASN A 108 10.68 0.19 21.14
N MET A 109 11.34 1.29 20.76
CA MET A 109 12.49 1.83 21.49
C MET A 109 12.12 2.72 22.69
N HIS A 110 10.83 2.99 22.91
CA HIS A 110 10.35 3.89 23.98
C HIS A 110 9.24 3.28 24.84
N ILE A 111 9.42 2.06 25.36
CA ILE A 111 8.76 1.65 26.62
C ILE A 111 9.75 0.76 27.39
N ALA A 112 10.50 1.38 28.31
CA ALA A 112 11.03 0.78 29.54
C ALA A 112 11.93 1.78 30.27
N THR A 113 11.34 2.66 31.07
CA THR A 113 11.76 2.92 32.46
C THR A 113 10.55 3.46 33.23
#